data_AF-A0A661BGH2-F1
#
_entry.id   AF-A0A661BGH2-F1
#
_cell.length_a   1.000
_cell.length_b   1.000
_cell.length_c   1.000
_cell.angle_alpha   90.00
_cell.angle_beta   90.00
_cell.angle_gamma   90.00
#
_symmetry.space_group_name_H-M   'P 1'
#
loop_
_entity.id
_entity.type
_entity.pdbx_description
1 polymer ?
#
loop_
_entity_poly.entity_id
_entity_poly.type
_entity_poly.pdbx_seq_one_letter_code
_entity_poly.pdbx_strand_id
1 'polypeptide(L)'
;CDGCGICVAACPGLAIFVVDYTYAEDKALLKLPHEFVPIPEKGEIVLLLDRKGEQVGEGKIVRAIKFKDKTNVIWVECPKEFAMDVRAIAPQSYEHHNELREIN
;
A
#
# COMPACT_ATOMS: atom_id res chain seq x y z
N CYS A 1 9.25 6.42 17.20
CA CYS A 1 8.53 5.66 16.16
C CYS A 1 9.22 4.30 16.06
N ASP A 2 8.48 3.21 16.23
CA ASP A 2 8.92 1.82 16.01
C ASP A 2 8.37 1.25 14.68
N GLY A 3 7.62 2.06 13.94
CA GLY A 3 6.97 1.66 12.70
C GLY A 3 5.76 0.74 12.89
N CYS A 4 5.12 0.67 14.07
CA CYS A 4 3.98 -0.23 14.30
C CYS A 4 2.78 -0.03 13.35
N GLY A 5 2.61 1.18 12.77
CA GLY A 5 1.54 1.48 11.82
C GLY A 5 0.19 1.87 12.45
N ILE A 6 0.10 1.95 13.79
CA ILE A 6 -1.14 2.38 14.48
C ILE A 6 -1.51 3.82 14.09
N CYS A 7 -0.53 4.72 14.00
CA CYS A 7 -0.75 6.09 13.57
C CYS A 7 -1.24 6.21 12.12
N VAL A 8 -0.87 5.25 11.25
CA VAL A 8 -1.33 5.19 9.86
C VAL A 8 -2.84 4.89 9.83
N ALA A 9 -3.26 3.84 10.55
CA ALA A 9 -4.67 3.45 10.62
C ALA A 9 -5.56 4.50 11.29
N ALA A 10 -5.04 5.23 12.29
CA ALA A 10 -5.79 6.23 13.02
C ALA A 10 -5.95 7.58 12.26
N CYS A 11 -5.26 7.77 11.13
CA CYS A 11 -5.26 9.04 10.43
C CYS A 11 -6.51 9.19 9.53
N PRO A 12 -7.46 10.09 9.84
CA PRO A 12 -8.67 10.26 9.04
C PRO A 12 -8.39 10.87 7.65
N GLY A 13 -7.26 11.57 7.50
CA GLY A 13 -6.86 12.17 6.23
C GLY A 13 -5.93 11.30 5.39
N LEU A 14 -5.66 10.05 5.80
CA LEU A 14 -4.74 9.12 5.13
C LEU A 14 -3.34 9.73 4.85
N ALA A 15 -2.93 10.70 5.66
CA ALA A 15 -1.73 11.50 5.45
C ALA A 15 -0.47 10.87 6.09
N ILE A 16 -0.65 9.95 7.02
CA ILE A 16 0.43 9.27 7.72
C ILE A 16 0.75 7.97 7.00
N PHE A 17 2.02 7.76 6.70
CA PHE A 17 2.59 6.52 6.17
C PHE A 17 3.99 6.31 6.77
N VAL A 18 4.49 5.08 6.73
CA VAL A 18 5.84 4.76 7.20
C VAL A 18 6.71 4.37 6.02
N VAL A 19 7.94 4.88 6.00
CA VAL A 19 9.01 4.45 5.09
C VAL A 19 10.12 3.85 5.94
N ASP A 20 10.43 2.58 5.72
CA ASP A 20 11.51 1.87 6.38
C ASP A 20 12.61 1.51 5.37
N TYR A 21 13.68 2.30 5.39
CA TYR A 21 14.88 2.12 4.55
C TYR A 21 15.82 1.02 5.05
N THR A 22 15.59 0.48 6.25
CA THR A 22 16.45 -0.55 6.86
C THR A 22 15.99 -1.97 6.52
N TYR A 23 14.86 -2.10 5.82
CA TYR A 23 14.25 -3.38 5.47
C TYR A 23 15.16 -4.33 4.66
N ALA A 24 15.83 -3.81 3.63
CA ALA A 24 16.75 -4.56 2.78
C ALA A 24 17.81 -3.63 2.15
N GLU A 25 18.76 -4.19 1.39
CA GLU A 25 19.84 -3.42 0.75
C GLU A 25 19.32 -2.49 -0.36
N ASP A 26 18.49 -3.01 -1.26
CA ASP A 26 17.97 -2.34 -2.46
C ASP A 26 16.49 -1.90 -2.35
N LYS A 27 15.78 -2.41 -1.34
CA LYS A 27 14.35 -2.16 -1.12
C LYS A 27 14.08 -1.43 0.19
N ALA A 28 13.03 -0.62 0.18
CA ALA A 28 12.37 -0.09 1.35
C ALA A 28 11.04 -0.80 1.60
N LEU A 29 10.58 -0.78 2.84
CA LEU A 29 9.25 -1.23 3.23
C LEU A 29 8.36 -0.02 3.50
N LEU A 30 7.25 0.07 2.78
CA LEU A 30 6.25 1.12 2.97
C LEU A 30 5.06 0.55 3.73
N LYS A 31 4.49 1.35 4.63
CA LYS A 31 3.24 1.03 5.35
C LYS A 31 2.23 2.12 5.02
N LEU A 32 1.33 1.82 4.09
CA LEU A 32 0.42 2.77 3.47
C LEU A 32 -1.02 2.55 3.98
N PRO A 33 -1.80 3.62 4.21
CA PRO A 33 -3.23 3.48 4.46
C PRO A 33 -3.94 3.02 3.18
N HIS A 34 -4.97 2.18 3.33
CA HIS A 34 -5.67 1.59 2.19
C HIS A 34 -7.12 1.23 2.52
N GLU A 35 -8.06 1.79 1.76
CA GLU A 35 -9.50 1.67 2.02
C GLU A 35 -10.28 0.94 0.90
N PHE A 36 -9.59 0.52 -0.16
CA PHE A 36 -10.21 -0.14 -1.31
C PHE A 36 -10.34 -1.65 -1.12
N VAL A 37 -11.28 -2.24 -1.86
CA VAL A 37 -11.52 -3.69 -1.93
C VAL A 37 -11.45 -4.17 -3.38
N PRO A 38 -11.01 -5.42 -3.64
CA PRO A 38 -10.49 -6.40 -2.67
C PRO A 38 -9.15 -5.95 -2.05
N ILE A 39 -8.89 -6.42 -0.84
CA ILE A 39 -7.64 -6.16 -0.13
C ILE A 39 -6.58 -7.11 -0.72
N PRO A 40 -5.41 -6.60 -1.16
CA PRO A 40 -4.42 -7.43 -1.82
C PRO A 40 -3.79 -8.46 -0.87
N GLU A 41 -3.38 -9.58 -1.44
CA GLU A 41 -2.86 -10.72 -0.68
C GLU A 41 -1.34 -10.66 -0.52
N LYS A 42 -0.82 -11.31 0.52
CA LYS A 42 0.62 -11.41 0.73
C LYS A 42 1.27 -12.11 -0.47
N GLY A 43 2.31 -11.47 -1.02
CA GLY A 43 3.07 -11.97 -2.15
C GLY A 43 2.60 -11.44 -3.51
N GLU A 44 1.43 -10.80 -3.58
CA GLU A 44 0.92 -10.17 -4.79
C GLU A 44 1.85 -9.05 -5.28
N ILE A 45 2.00 -8.95 -6.60
CA ILE A 45 2.70 -7.84 -7.26
C ILE A 45 1.66 -6.76 -7.58
N VAL A 46 1.95 -5.54 -7.16
CA VAL A 46 1.05 -4.38 -7.31
C VAL A 46 1.78 -3.22 -7.95
N LEU A 47 1.04 -2.37 -8.65
CA LEU A 47 1.58 -1.11 -9.13
C LEU A 47 1.77 -0.16 -7.95
N LEU A 48 2.88 0.56 -7.95
CA LEU A 48 3.18 1.62 -7.00
C LEU A 48 2.81 2.95 -7.63
N LEU A 49 2.00 3.74 -6.91
CA LEU A 49 1.46 4.99 -7.40
C LEU A 49 2.00 6.18 -6.59
N ASP A 50 2.26 7.29 -7.28
CA ASP A 50 2.66 8.55 -6.65
C ASP A 50 1.47 9.35 -6.08
N ARG A 51 1.70 10.62 -5.73
CA ARG A 51 0.67 11.55 -5.21
C ARG A 51 -0.40 11.94 -6.23
N LYS A 52 -0.12 11.81 -7.52
CA LYS A 52 -1.06 12.09 -8.60
C LYS A 52 -1.83 10.83 -9.02
N GLY A 53 -1.41 9.66 -8.53
CA GLY A 53 -1.91 8.37 -8.98
C GLY A 53 -1.20 7.86 -10.23
N GLU A 54 -0.06 8.45 -10.60
CA GLU A 54 0.77 7.99 -11.71
C GLU A 54 1.63 6.81 -11.26
N GLN A 55 1.80 5.81 -12.14
CA GLN A 55 2.65 4.66 -11.85
C GLN A 55 4.12 5.07 -11.82
N VAL A 56 4.80 4.72 -10.73
CA VAL A 56 6.26 4.94 -10.55
C VAL A 56 7.06 3.65 -10.51
N GLY A 57 6.41 2.51 -10.33
CA GLY A 57 7.08 1.21 -10.34
C GLY A 57 6.16 0.07 -9.93
N GLU A 58 6.77 -1.06 -9.58
CA GLU A 58 6.09 -2.24 -9.06
C GLU A 58 6.62 -2.58 -7.67
N GLY A 59 5.75 -3.16 -6.85
CA GLY A 59 6.07 -3.57 -5.49
C GLY A 59 5.43 -4.90 -5.14
N LYS A 60 5.88 -5.48 -4.03
CA LYS A 60 5.39 -6.76 -3.54
C LYS A 60 4.74 -6.61 -2.18
N ILE A 61 3.53 -7.15 -2.02
CA ILE A 61 2.82 -7.10 -0.74
C ILE A 61 3.51 -8.02 0.28
N VAL A 62 3.91 -7.43 1.40
CA VAL A 62 4.49 -8.14 2.54
C VAL A 62 3.41 -8.57 3.52
N ARG A 63 2.43 -7.69 3.76
CA ARG A 63 1.36 -7.90 4.73
C ARG A 63 0.21 -6.92 4.51
N ALA A 64 -1.02 -7.39 4.66
CA ALA A 64 -2.19 -6.53 4.83
C ALA A 64 -2.69 -6.63 6.28
N ILE A 65 -2.79 -5.51 6.98
CA ILE A 65 -3.34 -5.44 8.34
C ILE A 65 -4.72 -4.83 8.26
N LYS A 66 -5.73 -5.59 8.69
CA LYS A 66 -7.11 -5.12 8.77
C LYS A 66 -7.36 -4.47 10.13
N PHE A 67 -7.86 -3.25 10.12
CA PHE A 67 -8.32 -2.56 11.32
C PHE A 67 -9.85 -2.49 11.35
N LYS A 68 -10.43 -2.35 12.54
CA LYS A 68 -11.89 -2.20 12.71
C LYS A 68 -12.40 -0.89 12.13
N ASP A 69 -11.52 0.11 12.04
CA ASP A 69 -11.85 1.50 11.71
C ASP A 69 -11.92 1.74 10.19
N LYS A 70 -12.09 0.67 9.40
CA LYS A 70 -12.19 0.61 7.93
C LYS A 70 -10.91 0.95 7.15
N THR A 71 -9.94 1.65 7.72
CA THR A 71 -8.64 1.90 7.07
C THR A 71 -7.68 0.73 7.31
N ASN A 72 -7.37 -0.04 6.26
CA ASN A 72 -6.35 -1.08 6.34
C ASN A 72 -4.95 -0.47 6.21
N VAL A 73 -3.93 -1.16 6.73
CA VAL A 73 -2.54 -0.76 6.52
C VAL A 73 -1.85 -1.83 5.69
N ILE A 74 -1.38 -1.44 4.51
CA ILE A 74 -0.71 -2.33 3.57
C ILE A 74 0.79 -2.11 3.65
N TRP A 75 1.50 -3.22 3.82
CA TRP A 75 2.94 -3.28 3.86
C TRP A 75 3.41 -3.75 2.50
N VAL A 76 4.19 -2.93 1.80
CA VAL A 76 4.64 -3.19 0.44
C VAL A 76 6.13 -2.91 0.30
N GLU A 77 6.85 -3.84 -0.34
CA GLU A 77 8.24 -3.63 -0.74
C GLU A 77 8.29 -2.71 -1.95
N CYS A 78 9.22 -1.76 -1.95
CA CYS A 78 9.42 -0.79 -3.01
C CYS A 78 10.94 -0.61 -3.25
N PRO A 79 11.42 -0.43 -4.49
CA PRO A 79 12.79 0.04 -4.74
C PRO A 79 13.09 1.32 -3.95
N LYS A 80 14.27 1.43 -3.33
CA LYS A 80 14.61 2.58 -2.46
C LYS A 80 14.52 3.93 -3.16
N GLU A 81 14.82 3.96 -4.46
CA GLU A 81 14.74 5.16 -5.29
C GLU A 81 13.33 5.77 -5.37
N PHE A 82 12.27 4.95 -5.28
CA PHE A 82 10.87 5.41 -5.34
C PHE A 82 10.22 5.55 -3.97
N ALA A 83 10.90 5.15 -2.89
CA ALA A 83 10.28 5.03 -1.56
C ALA A 83 9.69 6.33 -1.01
N MET A 84 10.20 7.50 -1.44
CA MET A 84 9.65 8.81 -1.08
C MET A 84 8.55 9.32 -2.00
N ASP A 85 8.37 8.71 -3.17
CA ASP A 85 7.37 9.12 -4.16
C ASP A 85 6.05 8.35 -3.97
N VAL A 86 6.15 7.07 -3.65
CA VAL A 86 5.00 6.17 -3.52
C VAL A 86 4.05 6.58 -2.40
N ARG A 87 2.76 6.71 -2.71
CA ARG A 87 1.69 7.04 -1.76
C ARG A 87 0.50 6.11 -1.81
N ALA A 88 0.35 5.33 -2.87
CA ALA A 88 -0.72 4.35 -3.00
C ALA A 88 -0.25 3.12 -3.77
N ILE A 89 -1.11 2.11 -3.79
CA ILE A 89 -0.93 0.89 -4.58
C ILE A 89 -2.16 0.64 -5.45
N ALA A 90 -1.97 0.03 -6.61
CA ALA A 90 -3.03 -0.56 -7.41
C ALA A 90 -2.78 -2.07 -7.60
N PRO A 91 -3.47 -2.93 -6.82
CA PRO A 91 -3.62 -4.35 -7.08
C PRO A 91 -4.13 -4.66 -8.49
N GLN A 92 -3.70 -5.79 -9.07
CA GLN A 92 -4.12 -6.20 -10.42
C GLN A 92 -5.63 -6.46 -10.51
N SER A 93 -6.24 -6.84 -9.39
CA SER A 93 -7.69 -7.00 -9.25
C SER A 93 -8.49 -5.70 -9.48
N TYR A 94 -7.83 -4.55 -9.57
CA TYR A 94 -8.48 -3.28 -9.90
C TYR A 94 -8.50 -3.00 -11.40
N GLU A 95 -7.64 -3.66 -12.19
CA GLU A 95 -7.54 -3.47 -13.63
C GLU A 95 -8.22 -4.59 -14.42
N HIS A 96 -8.25 -5.80 -13.86
CA HIS A 96 -8.95 -6.93 -14.44
C HIS A 96 -10.41 -7.01 -13.97
N HIS A 97 -11.21 -7.81 -14.69
CA HIS A 97 -12.63 -8.03 -14.42
C HIS A 97 -12.88 -8.24 -12.92
N ASN A 98 -13.46 -7.22 -12.29
CA ASN A 98 -13.74 -7.20 -10.88
C ASN A 98 -15.26 -7.40 -10.72
N GLU A 99 -15.66 -8.58 -10.27
CA GLU A 99 -17.07 -8.95 -10.07
C GLU A 99 -17.80 -7.95 -9.14
N LEU A 100 -17.07 -7.23 -8.27
CA LEU A 100 -17.64 -6.19 -7.40
C LEU A 100 -17.88 -4.85 -8.12
N ARG A 101 -17.33 -4.65 -9.33
CA ARG A 101 -17.61 -3.48 -10.19
C ARG A 101 -18.79 -3.69 -11.13
N GLU A 102 -19.23 -4.93 -11.31
CA GLU A 102 -20.48 -5.25 -11.99
C GLU A 102 -21.63 -5.01 -11.01
N ILE A 103 -22.00 -3.73 -10.86
CA ILE A 103 -23.10 -3.33 -9.99
C ILE A 103 -24.40 -3.87 -10.59
N ASN A 104 -25.14 -4.68 -9.82
CA ASN A 104 -26.55 -5.03 -10.10
C ASN A 104 -27.44 -3.79 -10.10
#